data_AF-A0A5J5EP20-F1
#
_entry.id   AF-A0A5J5EP20-F1
#
_cell.length_a   1.000
_cell.length_b   1.000
_cell.length_c   1.000
_cell.angle_alpha   90.00
_cell.angle_beta   90.00
_cell.angle_gamma   90.00
#
_symmetry.space_group_name_H-M   'P 1'
#
loop_
_entity.id
_entity.type
_entity.pdbx_description
1 polymer ?
#
loop_
_entity_poly.entity_id
_entity_poly.type
_entity_poly.pdbx_seq_one_letter_code
_entity_poly.pdbx_strand_id
1 'polypeptide(L)'
;MPIRTLPITHDTIYLRQLSLTTTIGPGDVWSRAGKSTPVQLSVQLRLQPHFLATPASSDDLGETISYGVLAKQLTGAIAAQKEGFSTLKHFAEFVREQAAALARGRNAEIDVEAVLGEGLLLADAVGVLMGADTSKEGVLFVDGLRIACVVGVNPHERLQKQWVVINLTLWEIPGELWVQYPVAIKKVVDAVETSEYLTIESLATEIARILCVECGVGKITVAVEKPSALTFAKGSGVQITRERAFFG
;
A
#
# COMPACT_ATOMS: atom_id res chain seq x y z
N MET A 1 2.84 15.28 8.16
CA MET A 1 3.40 14.92 9.48
C MET A 1 2.36 14.05 10.18
N PRO A 2 2.68 12.87 10.72
CA PRO A 2 1.66 12.17 11.49
C PRO A 2 1.48 12.88 12.82
N ILE A 3 0.22 13.11 13.18
CA ILE A 3 -0.24 13.34 14.55
C ILE A 3 0.36 12.22 15.41
N ARG A 4 0.86 12.54 16.61
CA ARG A 4 1.39 11.54 17.55
C ARG A 4 0.33 10.44 17.72
N THR A 5 0.62 9.24 17.20
CA THR A 5 -0.19 8.04 17.43
C THR A 5 -0.08 7.65 18.91
N LEU A 6 -1.15 7.06 19.44
CA LEU A 6 -1.18 6.54 20.81
C LEU A 6 -0.03 5.55 21.03
N PRO A 7 0.55 5.49 22.25
CA PRO A 7 1.65 4.57 22.54
C PRO A 7 1.22 3.12 22.28
N ILE A 8 2.10 2.38 21.60
CA ILE A 8 1.93 0.96 21.30
C ILE A 8 1.90 0.22 22.64
N THR A 9 0.79 -0.46 22.96
CA THR A 9 0.60 -1.20 24.22
C THR A 9 1.11 -2.64 24.16
N HIS A 10 1.88 -2.99 23.14
CA HIS A 10 2.23 -4.36 22.78
C HIS A 10 3.72 -4.43 22.44
N ASP A 11 4.37 -5.54 22.83
CA ASP A 11 5.73 -5.80 22.39
C ASP A 11 5.74 -6.15 20.90
N THR A 12 6.80 -5.76 20.19
CA THR A 12 6.84 -5.90 18.73
C THR A 12 8.20 -6.40 18.27
N ILE A 13 8.18 -7.41 17.39
CA ILE A 13 9.35 -7.85 16.62
C ILE A 13 9.05 -7.55 15.15
N TYR A 14 9.96 -6.89 14.45
CA TYR A 14 9.69 -6.46 13.07
C TYR A 14 10.89 -6.66 12.14
N LEU A 15 10.57 -6.90 10.87
CA LEU A 15 11.46 -6.77 9.73
C LEU A 15 10.96 -5.58 8.91
N ARG A 16 11.86 -4.69 8.52
CA ARG A 16 11.51 -3.49 7.76
C ARG A 16 12.20 -3.51 6.42
N GLN A 17 11.44 -3.35 5.34
CA GLN A 17 11.94 -3.17 3.98
C GLN A 17 13.00 -4.20 3.57
N LEU A 18 12.73 -5.48 3.85
CA LEU A 18 13.52 -6.59 3.33
C LEU A 18 13.35 -6.65 1.80
N SER A 19 14.42 -6.35 1.07
CA SER A 19 14.44 -6.38 -0.39
C SER A 19 14.57 -7.80 -0.90
N LEU A 20 13.62 -8.24 -1.71
CA LEU A 20 13.57 -9.57 -2.32
C LEU A 20 13.26 -9.44 -3.81
N THR A 21 13.46 -10.52 -4.57
CA THR A 21 13.05 -10.59 -5.97
C THR A 21 12.14 -11.79 -6.18
N THR A 22 10.98 -11.57 -6.78
CA THR A 22 10.05 -12.65 -7.15
C THR A 22 9.10 -12.18 -8.27
N THR A 23 8.43 -13.12 -8.90
CA THR A 23 7.40 -12.83 -9.92
C THR A 23 6.07 -12.61 -9.21
N ILE A 24 5.44 -11.44 -9.43
CA ILE A 24 4.13 -11.09 -8.86
C ILE A 24 3.23 -10.59 -9.98
N GLY A 25 2.03 -11.16 -10.07
CA GLY A 25 1.05 -10.74 -11.06
C GLY A 25 1.23 -11.40 -12.44
N PRO A 26 0.36 -11.06 -13.39
CA PRO A 26 0.40 -11.57 -14.76
C PRO A 26 1.59 -11.04 -15.58
N GLY A 27 2.24 -9.95 -15.14
CA GLY A 27 3.41 -9.37 -15.78
C GLY A 27 4.05 -8.29 -14.92
N ASP A 28 5.28 -7.92 -15.28
CA ASP A 28 5.94 -6.76 -14.68
C ASP A 28 5.32 -5.43 -15.15
N VAL A 29 5.88 -4.31 -14.72
CA VAL A 29 5.43 -2.95 -15.08
C VAL A 29 5.43 -2.68 -16.60
N TRP A 30 6.15 -3.49 -17.37
CA TRP A 30 6.23 -3.44 -18.83
C TRP A 30 5.35 -4.50 -19.52
N SER A 31 4.44 -5.14 -18.76
CA SER A 31 3.60 -6.26 -19.21
C SER A 31 4.37 -7.50 -19.67
N ARG A 32 5.60 -7.71 -19.20
CA ARG A 32 6.40 -8.90 -19.51
C ARG A 32 6.09 -10.01 -18.52
N ALA A 33 5.54 -11.12 -19.02
CA ALA A 33 5.21 -12.28 -18.20
C ALA A 33 6.46 -12.99 -17.64
N GLY A 34 6.36 -13.52 -16.42
CA GLY A 34 7.37 -14.37 -15.80
C GLY A 34 8.68 -13.67 -15.40
N LYS A 35 8.72 -12.32 -15.42
CA LYS A 35 9.88 -11.57 -14.97
C LYS A 35 9.85 -11.36 -13.46
N SER A 36 10.98 -11.68 -12.82
CA SER A 36 11.19 -11.40 -11.40
C SER A 36 11.38 -9.90 -11.20
N THR A 37 10.67 -9.36 -10.21
CA THR A 37 10.64 -7.93 -9.87
C THR A 37 11.09 -7.71 -8.43
N PRO A 38 11.74 -6.59 -8.12
CA PRO A 38 12.08 -6.25 -6.75
C PRO A 38 10.83 -5.93 -5.94
N VAL A 39 10.69 -6.56 -4.78
CA VAL A 39 9.63 -6.30 -3.81
C VAL A 39 10.27 -5.96 -2.47
N GLN A 40 9.78 -4.90 -1.82
CA GLN A 40 10.13 -4.57 -0.44
C GLN A 40 9.10 -5.19 0.49
N LEU A 41 9.58 -5.93 1.49
CA LEU A 41 8.73 -6.61 2.44
C LEU A 41 8.99 -6.09 3.86
N SER A 42 7.96 -5.58 4.52
CA SER A 42 7.98 -5.34 5.97
C SER A 42 7.02 -6.32 6.65
N VAL A 43 7.42 -6.86 7.79
CA VAL A 43 6.62 -7.79 8.60
C VAL A 43 6.72 -7.37 10.05
N GLN A 44 5.59 -7.26 10.72
CA GLN A 44 5.51 -6.92 12.14
C GLN A 44 4.76 -8.03 12.88
N LEU A 45 5.37 -8.54 13.95
CA LEU A 45 4.75 -9.46 14.89
C LEU A 45 4.38 -8.65 16.13
N ARG A 46 3.09 -8.39 16.32
CA ARG A 46 2.53 -7.76 17.52
C ARG A 46 2.25 -8.84 18.55
N LEU A 47 3.01 -8.80 19.64
CA LEU A 47 3.01 -9.81 20.69
C LEU A 47 2.20 -9.32 21.88
N GLN A 48 1.91 -10.23 22.81
CA GLN A 48 1.28 -9.84 24.06
C GLN A 48 2.17 -8.82 24.83
N PRO A 49 1.58 -7.92 25.63
CA PRO A 49 2.35 -7.00 26.45
C PRO A 49 3.36 -7.75 27.33
N HIS A 50 4.59 -7.23 27.41
CA HIS A 50 5.70 -7.80 28.19
C HIS A 50 6.21 -9.17 27.74
N PHE A 51 5.85 -9.65 26.54
CA PHE A 51 6.40 -10.87 25.96
C PHE A 51 7.95 -10.87 25.95
N LEU A 52 8.57 -9.73 25.66
CA LEU A 52 10.02 -9.57 25.58
C LEU A 52 10.68 -9.40 26.95
N ALA A 53 9.91 -9.28 28.04
CA ALA A 53 10.49 -9.15 29.38
C ALA A 53 11.23 -10.43 29.81
N THR A 54 10.69 -11.60 29.49
CA THR A 54 11.32 -12.90 29.78
C THR A 54 12.66 -13.05 29.08
N PRO A 55 12.77 -12.99 27.73
CA PRO A 55 14.06 -13.10 27.05
C PRO A 55 15.02 -11.97 27.41
N ALA A 56 14.53 -10.77 27.78
CA ALA A 56 15.39 -9.70 28.26
C ALA A 56 16.02 -10.00 29.63
N SER A 57 15.32 -10.75 30.49
CA SER A 57 15.81 -11.13 31.81
C SER A 57 16.72 -12.36 31.80
N SER A 58 16.46 -13.31 30.89
CA SER A 58 17.20 -14.57 30.77
C SER A 58 18.39 -14.48 29.81
N ASP A 59 18.43 -13.45 28.96
CA ASP A 59 19.41 -13.30 27.87
C ASP A 59 19.48 -14.57 26.97
N ASP A 60 18.32 -15.19 26.72
CA ASP A 60 18.18 -16.42 25.95
C ASP A 60 17.42 -16.20 24.62
N LEU A 61 18.09 -16.51 23.51
CA LEU A 61 17.52 -16.46 22.16
C LEU A 61 16.42 -17.52 21.93
N GLY A 62 16.37 -18.60 22.72
CA GLY A 62 15.34 -19.63 22.65
C GLY A 62 13.97 -19.18 23.14
N GLU A 63 13.92 -18.13 23.98
CA GLU A 63 12.70 -17.59 24.56
C GLU A 63 12.09 -16.45 23.74
N THR A 64 12.79 -15.97 22.72
CA THR A 64 12.34 -14.93 21.79
C THR A 64 12.04 -15.47 20.39
N ILE A 65 11.38 -14.68 19.55
CA ILE A 65 11.24 -14.97 18.12
C ILE A 65 12.40 -14.28 17.41
N SER A 66 13.35 -15.06 16.90
CA SER A 66 14.49 -14.50 16.18
C SER A 66 14.06 -13.89 14.84
N TYR A 67 14.22 -12.57 14.71
CA TYR A 67 14.03 -11.86 13.44
C TYR A 67 14.99 -12.36 12.34
N GLY A 68 16.17 -12.88 12.71
CA GLY A 68 17.11 -13.49 11.76
C GLY A 68 16.61 -14.82 11.20
N VAL A 69 16.03 -15.67 12.06
CA VAL A 69 15.36 -16.92 11.62
C VAL A 69 14.15 -16.59 10.75
N LEU A 70 13.34 -15.60 11.16
CA LEU A 70 12.19 -15.12 10.39
C LEU A 70 12.62 -14.66 8.99
N ALA A 71 13.62 -13.77 8.88
CA ALA A 71 14.10 -13.28 7.60
C ALA A 71 14.61 -14.42 6.70
N LYS A 72 15.39 -15.36 7.26
CA LYS A 72 15.93 -16.50 6.54
C LYS A 72 14.84 -17.44 6.03
N GLN A 73 13.85 -17.77 6.87
CA GLN A 73 12.74 -18.64 6.50
C GLN A 73 11.85 -18.00 5.43
N LEU A 74 11.48 -16.72 5.61
CA LEU A 74 10.68 -15.99 4.61
C LEU A 74 11.40 -15.93 3.26
N THR A 75 12.67 -15.55 3.26
CA THR A 75 13.48 -15.48 2.02
C THR A 75 13.56 -16.84 1.33
N GLY A 76 13.81 -17.92 2.09
CA GLY A 76 13.87 -19.27 1.55
C GLY A 76 12.53 -19.78 1.02
N ALA A 77 11.44 -19.51 1.74
CA ALA A 77 10.08 -19.90 1.34
C ALA A 77 9.64 -19.17 0.07
N ILE A 78 9.94 -17.88 -0.06
CA ILE A 78 9.65 -17.08 -1.24
C ILE A 78 10.48 -17.55 -2.44
N ALA A 79 11.78 -17.81 -2.24
CA ALA A 79 12.66 -18.31 -3.30
C ALA A 79 12.27 -19.72 -3.79
N ALA A 80 11.61 -20.52 -2.95
CA ALA A 80 11.10 -21.83 -3.33
C ALA A 80 9.88 -21.76 -4.28
N GLN A 81 9.18 -20.63 -4.33
CA GLN A 81 8.01 -20.43 -5.20
C GLN A 81 8.43 -20.10 -6.63
N LYS A 82 8.72 -21.15 -7.43
CA LYS A 82 9.19 -21.00 -8.83
C LYS A 82 8.17 -20.34 -9.76
N GLU A 83 6.89 -20.58 -9.53
CA GLU A 83 5.80 -20.00 -10.34
C GLU A 83 5.47 -18.55 -9.94
N GLY A 84 6.04 -18.09 -8.82
CA GLY A 84 5.74 -16.77 -8.26
C GLY A 84 4.35 -16.69 -7.65
N PHE A 85 3.79 -15.48 -7.63
CA PHE A 85 2.52 -15.17 -6.99
C PHE A 85 1.57 -14.52 -7.99
N SER A 86 0.30 -14.93 -7.96
CA SER A 86 -0.73 -14.42 -8.87
C SER A 86 -1.10 -12.95 -8.64
N THR A 87 -0.98 -12.45 -7.41
CA THR A 87 -1.23 -11.04 -7.05
C THR A 87 -0.33 -10.63 -5.88
N LEU A 88 -0.19 -9.32 -5.66
CA LEU A 88 0.52 -8.79 -4.49
C LEU A 88 -0.18 -9.18 -3.17
N LYS A 89 -1.51 -9.36 -3.21
CA LYS A 89 -2.29 -9.91 -2.09
C LYS A 89 -1.91 -11.36 -1.80
N HIS A 90 -1.87 -12.22 -2.81
CA HIS A 90 -1.46 -13.62 -2.63
C HIS A 90 -0.04 -13.71 -2.06
N PHE A 91 0.88 -12.86 -2.53
CA PHE A 91 2.22 -12.75 -1.95
C PHE A 91 2.18 -12.38 -0.46
N ALA A 92 1.42 -11.34 -0.09
CA ALA A 92 1.30 -10.93 1.30
C ALA A 92 0.60 -11.99 2.18
N GLU A 93 -0.37 -12.75 1.64
CA GLU A 93 -1.08 -13.84 2.34
C GLU A 93 -0.11 -14.98 2.65
N PHE A 94 0.69 -15.36 1.66
CA PHE A 94 1.75 -16.35 1.82
C PHE A 94 2.76 -15.92 2.89
N VAL A 95 3.24 -14.67 2.86
CA VAL A 95 4.17 -14.18 3.89
C VAL A 95 3.53 -14.23 5.28
N ARG A 96 2.28 -13.79 5.41
CA ARG A 96 1.55 -13.81 6.68
C ARG A 96 1.43 -15.22 7.23
N GLU A 97 1.14 -16.21 6.39
CA GLU A 97 1.07 -17.62 6.79
C GLU A 97 2.42 -18.17 7.25
N GLN A 98 3.51 -17.85 6.55
CA GLN A 98 4.86 -18.26 6.94
C GLN A 98 5.29 -17.62 8.26
N ALA A 99 5.02 -16.33 8.46
CA ALA A 99 5.27 -15.64 9.72
C ALA A 99 4.41 -16.22 10.86
N ALA A 100 3.15 -16.57 10.59
CA ALA A 100 2.25 -17.20 11.56
C ALA A 100 2.74 -18.59 11.97
N ALA A 101 3.29 -19.35 11.02
CA ALA A 101 3.88 -20.65 11.31
C ALA A 101 5.07 -20.54 12.28
N LEU A 102 5.91 -19.50 12.15
CA LEU A 102 7.03 -19.25 13.06
C LEU A 102 6.56 -18.76 14.44
N ALA A 103 5.50 -17.95 14.48
CA ALA A 103 4.93 -17.42 15.72
C ALA A 103 3.95 -18.39 16.42
N ARG A 104 3.83 -19.64 15.96
CA ARG A 104 2.88 -20.63 16.50
C ARG A 104 3.02 -20.76 18.02
N GLY A 105 1.89 -20.68 18.71
CA GLY A 105 1.79 -20.80 20.16
C GLY A 105 2.16 -19.53 20.94
N ARG A 106 2.47 -18.41 20.27
CA ARG A 106 2.85 -17.13 20.91
C ARG A 106 1.77 -16.03 20.82
N ASN A 107 0.58 -16.34 20.29
CA ASN A 107 -0.56 -15.41 20.12
C ASN A 107 -0.14 -14.05 19.52
N ALA A 108 0.65 -14.10 18.45
CA ALA A 108 1.10 -12.91 17.74
C ALA A 108 0.08 -12.51 16.66
N GLU A 109 -0.29 -11.24 16.60
CA GLU A 109 -0.92 -10.65 15.42
C GLU A 109 0.19 -10.30 14.41
N ILE A 110 -0.08 -10.51 13.12
CA ILE A 110 0.92 -10.35 12.07
C ILE A 110 0.45 -9.32 11.07
N ASP A 111 1.24 -8.25 10.96
CA ASP A 111 1.09 -7.26 9.93
C ASP A 111 2.16 -7.47 8.85
N VAL A 112 1.75 -7.36 7.60
CA VAL A 112 2.57 -7.51 6.40
C VAL A 112 2.32 -6.33 5.50
N GLU A 113 3.41 -5.72 5.06
CA GLU A 113 3.43 -4.70 4.03
C GLU A 113 4.32 -5.20 2.90
N ALA A 114 3.74 -5.38 1.72
CA ALA A 114 4.46 -5.74 0.51
C ALA A 114 4.38 -4.59 -0.49
N VAL A 115 5.53 -4.09 -0.97
CA VAL A 115 5.61 -2.89 -1.81
C VAL A 115 6.42 -3.17 -3.07
N LEU A 116 5.83 -2.83 -4.22
CA LEU A 116 6.48 -2.77 -5.52
C LEU A 116 6.82 -1.30 -5.81
N GLY A 117 8.10 -0.92 -5.70
CA GLY A 117 8.54 0.45 -6.00
C GLY A 117 8.41 0.83 -7.47
N GLU A 118 8.43 -0.15 -8.38
CA GLU A 118 8.14 0.07 -9.80
C GLU A 118 6.89 -0.72 -10.21
N GLY A 119 5.85 -0.71 -9.37
CA GLY A 119 4.60 -1.43 -9.66
C GLY A 119 3.74 -0.78 -10.75
N LEU A 120 3.84 0.55 -10.91
CA LEU A 120 3.16 1.33 -11.94
C LEU A 120 4.11 2.43 -12.44
N LEU A 121 4.15 2.67 -13.76
CA LEU A 121 5.08 3.66 -14.35
C LEU A 121 4.88 5.10 -13.85
N LEU A 122 3.64 5.46 -13.49
CA LEU A 122 3.28 6.81 -13.07
C LEU A 122 3.26 6.98 -11.55
N ALA A 123 3.50 5.91 -10.78
CA ALA A 123 3.47 5.94 -9.31
C ALA A 123 4.85 5.61 -8.73
N ASP A 124 5.12 6.10 -7.53
CA ASP A 124 6.34 5.79 -6.79
C ASP A 124 6.31 4.39 -6.19
N ALA A 125 5.12 3.90 -5.85
CA ALA A 125 4.94 2.56 -5.31
C ALA A 125 3.50 2.08 -5.43
N VAL A 126 3.34 0.77 -5.49
CA VAL A 126 2.08 0.09 -5.21
C VAL A 126 2.33 -0.95 -4.14
N GLY A 127 1.46 -1.01 -3.14
CA GLY A 127 1.63 -1.95 -2.05
C GLY A 127 0.33 -2.53 -1.52
N VAL A 128 0.47 -3.64 -0.79
CA VAL A 128 -0.61 -4.25 -0.03
C VAL A 128 -0.24 -4.24 1.44
N LEU A 129 -1.18 -3.79 2.27
CA LEU A 129 -1.15 -3.89 3.72
C LEU A 129 -2.14 -4.95 4.18
N MET A 130 -1.70 -5.86 5.03
CA MET A 130 -2.56 -6.79 5.75
C MET A 130 -2.13 -6.85 7.20
N GLY A 131 -3.09 -6.80 8.11
CA GLY A 131 -2.83 -6.69 9.54
C GLY A 131 -4.12 -6.65 10.34
N ALA A 132 -4.01 -6.59 11.67
CA ALA A 132 -5.20 -6.59 12.53
C ALA A 132 -6.05 -5.31 12.37
N ASP A 133 -5.41 -4.19 12.01
CA ASP A 133 -6.09 -2.90 11.77
C ASP A 133 -6.64 -2.77 10.34
N THR A 134 -6.42 -3.78 9.50
CA THR A 134 -6.96 -3.85 8.15
C THR A 134 -8.16 -4.78 8.09
N SER A 135 -9.03 -4.65 7.07
CA SER A 135 -10.04 -5.68 6.82
C SER A 135 -9.35 -7.03 6.57
N LYS A 136 -10.05 -8.15 6.82
CA LYS A 136 -9.50 -9.50 6.58
C LYS A 136 -8.94 -9.68 5.16
N GLU A 137 -9.44 -8.90 4.21
CA GLU A 137 -9.07 -8.97 2.80
C GLU A 137 -7.82 -8.19 2.42
N GLY A 138 -7.31 -7.31 3.31
CA GLY A 138 -6.20 -6.42 3.05
C GLY A 138 -6.59 -5.10 2.41
N VAL A 139 -5.60 -4.21 2.30
CA VAL A 139 -5.71 -2.85 1.76
C VAL A 139 -4.68 -2.68 0.66
N LEU A 140 -5.11 -2.18 -0.51
CA LEU A 140 -4.19 -1.78 -1.58
C LEU A 140 -3.91 -0.30 -1.45
N PHE A 141 -2.65 0.10 -1.59
CA PHE A 141 -2.29 1.50 -1.69
C PHE A 141 -1.44 1.77 -2.94
N VAL A 142 -1.58 2.98 -3.45
CA VAL A 142 -0.78 3.51 -4.56
C VAL A 142 -0.23 4.86 -4.09
N ASP A 143 1.09 4.95 -4.00
CA ASP A 143 1.77 6.14 -3.53
C ASP A 143 2.42 6.88 -4.69
N GLY A 144 2.31 8.22 -4.65
CA GLY A 144 3.03 9.10 -5.53
C GLY A 144 2.59 9.01 -7.00
N LEU A 145 1.30 8.78 -7.27
CA LEU A 145 0.78 8.81 -8.64
C LEU A 145 0.84 10.25 -9.19
N ARG A 146 1.74 10.49 -10.16
CA ARG A 146 1.99 11.82 -10.74
C ARG A 146 1.27 11.98 -12.06
N ILE A 147 0.35 12.93 -12.13
CA ILE A 147 -0.44 13.20 -13.32
C ILE A 147 -0.44 14.69 -13.62
N ALA A 148 -0.33 15.06 -14.90
CA ALA A 148 -0.40 16.45 -15.33
C ALA A 148 -1.83 16.80 -15.79
N CYS A 149 -2.48 17.74 -15.10
CA CYS A 149 -3.83 18.20 -15.42
C CYS A 149 -3.97 19.72 -15.30
N VAL A 150 -5.08 20.26 -15.79
CA VAL A 150 -5.39 21.69 -15.61
C VAL A 150 -6.17 21.86 -14.31
N VAL A 151 -5.54 22.44 -13.29
CA VAL A 151 -6.14 22.61 -11.96
C VAL A 151 -5.85 23.97 -11.33
N GLY A 152 -6.89 24.67 -10.89
CA GLY A 152 -6.80 25.97 -10.22
C GLY A 152 -7.90 26.93 -10.62
N VAL A 153 -8.13 27.94 -9.77
CA VAL A 153 -9.16 28.97 -9.96
C VAL A 153 -8.61 30.15 -10.76
N ASN A 154 -7.30 30.41 -10.68
CA ASN A 154 -6.74 31.60 -11.31
C ASN A 154 -6.56 31.40 -12.83
N PRO A 155 -6.82 32.42 -13.67
CA PRO A 155 -6.69 32.30 -15.13
C PRO A 155 -5.32 31.82 -15.60
N HIS A 156 -4.23 32.23 -14.92
CA HIS A 156 -2.88 31.81 -15.29
C HIS A 156 -2.63 30.31 -15.02
N GLU A 157 -3.31 29.72 -14.03
CA GLU A 157 -3.23 28.28 -13.71
C GLU A 157 -3.92 27.42 -14.79
N ARG A 158 -4.72 28.03 -15.65
CA ARG A 158 -5.48 27.38 -16.72
C ARG A 158 -4.74 27.33 -18.05
N LEU A 159 -3.64 28.06 -18.19
CA LEU A 159 -2.88 28.15 -19.44
C LEU A 159 -1.97 26.95 -19.67
N GLN A 160 -1.57 26.26 -18.61
CA GLN A 160 -0.63 25.15 -18.66
C GLN A 160 -1.06 24.04 -17.70
N LYS A 161 -0.76 22.79 -18.09
CA LYS A 161 -0.94 21.65 -17.19
C LYS A 161 0.06 21.72 -16.03
N GLN A 162 -0.41 21.35 -14.86
CA GLN A 162 0.37 21.31 -13.63
C GLN A 162 0.37 19.88 -13.07
N TRP A 163 1.44 19.53 -12.37
CA TRP A 163 1.54 18.25 -11.71
C TRP A 163 0.68 18.21 -10.45
N VAL A 164 -0.11 17.15 -10.34
CA VAL A 164 -0.73 16.72 -9.08
C VAL A 164 -0.10 15.39 -8.66
N VAL A 165 0.07 15.21 -7.35
CA VAL A 165 0.53 13.97 -6.75
C VAL A 165 -0.63 13.37 -5.99
N ILE A 166 -0.95 12.11 -6.30
CA ILE A 166 -2.14 11.43 -5.78
C ILE A 166 -1.70 10.19 -5.02
N ASN A 167 -2.13 10.08 -3.78
CA ASN A 167 -2.00 8.85 -2.99
C ASN A 167 -3.39 8.24 -2.81
N LEU A 168 -3.48 6.94 -3.03
CA LEU A 168 -4.72 6.20 -2.97
C LEU A 168 -4.58 5.09 -1.94
N THR A 169 -5.62 4.90 -1.14
CA THR A 169 -5.76 3.75 -0.25
C THR A 169 -7.13 3.15 -0.45
N LEU A 170 -7.20 1.87 -0.81
CA LEU A 170 -8.41 1.16 -1.20
C LEU A 170 -8.67 0.02 -0.22
N TRP A 171 -9.90 -0.05 0.29
CA TRP A 171 -10.39 -1.11 1.18
C TRP A 171 -11.55 -1.83 0.50
N GLU A 172 -11.82 -3.08 0.94
CA GLU A 172 -12.96 -3.88 0.45
C GLU A 172 -12.91 -4.01 -1.08
N ILE A 173 -11.78 -4.50 -1.57
CA ILE A 173 -11.44 -4.57 -2.99
C ILE A 173 -12.03 -5.87 -3.56
N PRO A 174 -12.88 -5.80 -4.60
CA PRO A 174 -13.40 -6.98 -5.27
C PRO A 174 -12.29 -7.92 -5.74
N GLY A 175 -12.53 -9.24 -5.67
CA GLY A 175 -11.54 -10.26 -6.00
C GLY A 175 -10.79 -10.03 -7.33
N GLU A 176 -11.52 -9.68 -8.39
CA GLU A 176 -10.95 -9.42 -9.73
C GLU A 176 -10.07 -8.15 -9.77
N LEU A 177 -10.39 -7.15 -8.94
CA LEU A 177 -9.68 -5.87 -8.93
C LEU A 177 -8.26 -5.99 -8.36
N TRP A 178 -7.96 -7.04 -7.57
CA TRP A 178 -6.59 -7.33 -7.13
C TRP A 178 -5.64 -7.65 -8.30
N VAL A 179 -6.15 -8.17 -9.41
CA VAL A 179 -5.39 -8.39 -10.65
C VAL A 179 -5.50 -7.18 -11.57
N GLN A 180 -6.69 -6.56 -11.61
CA GLN A 180 -7.02 -5.50 -12.57
C GLN A 180 -6.79 -4.08 -12.04
N TYR A 181 -6.14 -3.90 -10.89
CA TYR A 181 -5.85 -2.57 -10.35
C TYR A 181 -5.14 -1.65 -11.36
N PRO A 182 -4.21 -2.11 -12.25
CA PRO A 182 -3.60 -1.20 -13.23
C PRO A 182 -4.63 -0.62 -14.21
N VAL A 183 -5.69 -1.37 -14.53
CA VAL A 183 -6.79 -0.90 -15.38
C VAL A 183 -7.61 0.15 -14.65
N ALA A 184 -7.92 -0.06 -13.37
CA ALA A 184 -8.64 0.92 -12.55
C ALA A 184 -7.83 2.21 -12.35
N ILE A 185 -6.52 2.10 -12.08
CA ILE A 185 -5.64 3.26 -11.98
C ILE A 185 -5.51 3.97 -13.33
N LYS A 186 -5.45 3.24 -14.44
CA LYS A 186 -5.46 3.85 -15.78
C LYS A 186 -6.73 4.68 -16.02
N LYS A 187 -7.91 4.18 -15.63
CA LYS A 187 -9.17 4.98 -15.71
C LYS A 187 -9.06 6.28 -14.92
N VAL A 188 -8.47 6.23 -13.73
CA VAL A 188 -8.22 7.43 -12.93
C VAL A 188 -7.25 8.37 -13.65
N VAL A 189 -6.15 7.86 -14.19
CA VAL A 189 -5.18 8.66 -14.96
C VAL A 189 -5.88 9.37 -16.13
N ASP A 190 -6.61 8.62 -16.96
CA ASP A 190 -7.31 9.16 -18.13
C ASP A 190 -8.33 10.25 -17.74
N ALA A 191 -9.08 10.04 -16.66
CA ALA A 191 -10.04 11.01 -16.14
C ALA A 191 -9.36 12.27 -15.59
N VAL A 192 -8.25 12.13 -14.88
CA VAL A 192 -7.50 13.27 -14.32
C VAL A 192 -6.81 14.07 -15.43
N GLU A 193 -6.19 13.41 -16.42
CA GLU A 193 -5.47 14.06 -17.52
C GLU A 193 -6.37 14.92 -18.43
N THR A 194 -7.62 14.50 -18.59
CA THR A 194 -8.66 15.20 -19.37
C THR A 194 -9.47 16.18 -18.51
N SER A 195 -9.27 16.19 -17.19
CA SER A 195 -10.00 17.05 -16.30
C SER A 195 -9.53 18.51 -16.30
N GLU A 196 -10.48 19.37 -15.96
CA GLU A 196 -10.33 20.81 -15.97
C GLU A 196 -10.88 21.42 -14.65
N TYR A 197 -10.71 20.71 -13.53
CA TYR A 197 -11.27 21.13 -12.24
C TYR A 197 -10.68 22.45 -11.73
N LEU A 198 -11.51 23.24 -11.06
CA LEU A 198 -11.05 24.47 -10.41
C LEU A 198 -10.34 24.19 -9.09
N THR A 199 -10.69 23.09 -8.42
CA THR A 199 -10.24 22.76 -7.05
C THR A 199 -9.75 21.32 -6.96
N ILE A 200 -8.81 21.06 -6.03
CA ILE A 200 -8.28 19.70 -5.79
C ILE A 200 -9.28 18.83 -5.01
N GLU A 201 -10.24 19.44 -4.31
CA GLU A 201 -11.35 18.80 -3.62
C GLU A 201 -12.31 18.12 -4.61
N SER A 202 -12.65 18.81 -5.70
CA SER A 202 -13.49 18.25 -6.76
C SER A 202 -12.77 17.11 -7.47
N LEU A 203 -11.47 17.30 -7.74
CA LEU A 203 -10.62 16.25 -8.31
C LEU A 203 -10.56 15.01 -7.41
N ALA A 204 -10.29 15.18 -6.11
CA ALA A 204 -10.24 14.08 -5.15
C ALA A 204 -11.58 13.34 -5.06
N THR A 205 -12.69 14.08 -5.06
CA THR A 205 -14.04 13.53 -5.00
C THR A 205 -14.38 12.72 -6.25
N GLU A 206 -13.99 13.19 -7.43
CA GLU A 206 -14.20 12.46 -8.68
C GLU A 206 -13.38 11.17 -8.74
N ILE A 207 -12.12 11.20 -8.30
CA ILE A 207 -11.29 9.99 -8.24
C ILE A 207 -11.92 8.95 -7.32
N ALA A 208 -12.42 9.38 -6.15
CA ALA A 208 -13.15 8.51 -5.23
C ALA A 208 -14.42 7.94 -5.88
N ARG A 209 -15.17 8.75 -6.64
CA ARG A 209 -16.36 8.32 -7.38
C ARG A 209 -16.02 7.23 -8.40
N ILE A 210 -15.00 7.43 -9.23
CA ILE A 210 -14.59 6.46 -10.27
C ILE A 210 -14.26 5.11 -9.63
N LEU A 211 -13.45 5.10 -8.57
CA LEU A 211 -13.00 3.86 -7.94
C LEU A 211 -14.13 3.16 -7.15
N CYS A 212 -15.00 3.91 -6.46
CA CYS A 212 -16.12 3.30 -5.73
C CYS A 212 -17.28 2.85 -6.65
N VAL A 213 -17.69 3.68 -7.59
CA VAL A 213 -18.89 3.44 -8.41
C VAL A 213 -18.58 2.54 -9.61
N GLU A 214 -17.48 2.82 -10.32
CA GLU A 214 -17.16 2.11 -11.57
C GLU A 214 -16.26 0.90 -11.36
N CYS A 215 -15.43 0.90 -10.32
CA CYS A 215 -14.53 -0.23 -10.00
C CYS A 215 -15.03 -1.06 -8.81
N GLY A 216 -16.07 -0.61 -8.10
CA GLY A 216 -16.74 -1.37 -7.04
C GLY A 216 -15.98 -1.42 -5.71
N VAL A 217 -15.00 -0.55 -5.47
CA VAL A 217 -14.26 -0.46 -4.21
C VAL A 217 -15.21 -0.02 -3.08
N GLY A 218 -15.26 -0.75 -1.96
CA GLY A 218 -16.18 -0.44 -0.87
C GLY A 218 -15.84 0.87 -0.15
N LYS A 219 -14.55 1.13 0.09
CA LYS A 219 -14.06 2.35 0.74
C LYS A 219 -12.73 2.80 0.17
N ILE A 220 -12.57 4.11 0.02
CA ILE A 220 -11.34 4.71 -0.52
C ILE A 220 -10.95 5.97 0.23
N THR A 221 -9.64 6.20 0.32
CA THR A 221 -9.02 7.43 0.78
C THR A 221 -8.18 7.96 -0.36
N VAL A 222 -8.43 9.20 -0.73
CA VAL A 222 -7.74 9.90 -1.82
C VAL A 222 -7.08 11.12 -1.20
N ALA A 223 -5.74 11.17 -1.27
CA ALA A 223 -4.97 12.35 -0.95
C ALA A 223 -4.46 12.96 -2.26
N VAL A 224 -4.78 14.22 -2.50
CA VAL A 224 -4.33 14.97 -3.68
C VAL A 224 -3.50 16.14 -3.21
N GLU A 225 -2.25 16.19 -3.63
CA GLU A 225 -1.34 17.30 -3.41
C GLU A 225 -1.06 18.04 -4.72
N LYS A 226 -1.01 19.36 -4.63
CA LYS A 226 -0.54 20.27 -5.68
C LYS A 226 0.76 20.90 -5.19
N PRO A 227 1.94 20.38 -5.58
CA PRO A 227 3.23 20.89 -5.11
C PRO A 227 3.47 22.35 -5.50
N SER A 228 2.93 22.79 -6.65
CA SER A 228 3.14 24.15 -7.19
C SER A 228 2.33 25.24 -6.50
N ALA A 229 1.36 24.89 -5.64
CA ALA A 229 0.38 25.87 -5.16
C ALA A 229 0.93 26.89 -4.15
N LEU A 230 1.97 26.54 -3.39
CA LEU A 230 2.54 27.43 -2.37
C LEU A 230 4.06 27.41 -2.39
N THR A 231 4.68 28.54 -2.73
CA THR A 231 6.15 28.68 -2.88
C THR A 231 6.94 28.29 -1.62
N PHE A 232 6.35 28.46 -0.43
CA PHE A 232 7.02 28.20 0.85
C PHE A 232 6.63 26.87 1.51
N ALA A 233 5.77 26.08 0.86
CA ALA A 233 5.41 24.75 1.32
C ALA A 233 5.99 23.70 0.36
N LYS A 234 6.33 22.51 0.88
CA LYS A 234 6.70 21.38 0.02
C LYS A 234 5.53 20.90 -0.87
N GLY A 235 4.30 21.18 -0.43
CA GLY A 235 3.07 20.96 -1.17
C GLY A 235 1.86 21.36 -0.33
N SER A 236 0.75 21.63 -0.99
CA SER A 236 -0.57 21.78 -0.36
C SER A 236 -1.52 20.76 -0.93
N GLY A 237 -2.32 20.12 -0.09
CA GLY A 237 -3.22 19.06 -0.54
C GLY A 237 -4.44 18.88 0.35
N VAL A 238 -5.34 18.03 -0.12
CA VAL A 238 -6.53 17.59 0.59
C VAL A 238 -6.55 16.07 0.67
N GLN A 239 -7.10 15.54 1.75
CA GLN A 239 -7.32 14.11 1.92
C GLN A 239 -8.78 13.88 2.27
N ILE A 240 -9.44 13.02 1.50
CA ILE A 240 -10.82 12.63 1.73
C ILE A 240 -10.92 11.11 1.86
N THR A 241 -11.83 10.65 2.71
CA THR A 241 -12.24 9.24 2.77
C THR A 241 -13.71 9.16 2.39
N ARG A 242 -14.05 8.28 1.44
CA ARG A 242 -15.42 8.06 0.98
C ARG A 242 -15.71 6.56 0.91
N GLU A 243 -16.94 6.22 1.22
CA GLU A 243 -17.48 4.86 1.05
C GLU A 243 -18.41 4.88 -0.16
N ARG A 244 -18.64 3.71 -0.77
CA ARG A 244 -19.51 3.60 -1.94
C ARG A 244 -20.89 4.23 -1.73
N ALA A 245 -21.46 4.06 -0.54
CA ALA A 245 -22.75 4.63 -0.14
C ALA A 245 -22.83 6.16 -0.21
N PHE A 246 -21.70 6.87 -0.23
CA PHE A 246 -21.68 8.32 -0.41
C PHE A 246 -22.16 8.75 -1.81
N PHE A 247 -22.03 7.89 -2.83
CA PHE A 247 -22.30 8.23 -4.23
C PHE A 247 -23.67 7.73 -4.75
N GLY A 248 -24.46 7.05 -3.91
CA GLY A 248 -25.76 6.47 -4.27
C GLY A 248 -25.72 4.95 -4.32
#